data_AF-A0ABD1F862-F1
#
_entry.id   AF-A0ABD1F862-F1
#
_cell.length_a   1.000
_cell.length_b   1.000
_cell.length_c   1.000
_cell.angle_alpha   90.00
_cell.angle_beta   90.00
_cell.angle_gamma   90.00
#
_symmetry.space_group_name_H-M   'P 1'
#
loop_
_entity.id
_entity.type
_entity.pdbx_description
1 polymer ?
#
loop_
_entity_poly.entity_id
_entity_poly.type
_entity_poly.pdbx_seq_one_letter_code
_entity_poly.pdbx_strand_id
1 'polypeptide(L)'
;MSKDRMWRKPRERLRYTNEHSLMLLKEVLDRNPFEDPYRWSTVHENFVRMTGRPHTLRSVREHVDYLLKLYVKGDLENKARYKGSDEEHAEKLQMLQEVLALKEKYFDVIQEKKPVKDTRVKRPRSDTSSNGDADDSTDMFLDDDYNEYSLPKTTESISSSTQDGALKHSDTLQFLKDKHTTDVELRRADIELEEKKLAIAEKEYQLAKEKFELEKQERLRKLELEQQEREMHLKVLEQQQKLIQMFFEQHK
;
A
#
# COMPACT_ATOMS: atom_id res chain seq x y z
N MET A 1 -57.16 16.19 8.35
CA MET A 1 -55.80 16.74 8.15
C MET A 1 -54.82 15.59 8.21
N SER A 2 -54.40 15.05 7.06
CA SER A 2 -53.51 13.89 7.00
C SER A 2 -52.06 14.35 7.00
N LYS A 3 -51.27 13.95 8.01
CA LYS A 3 -49.83 14.20 8.05
C LYS A 3 -49.14 13.03 7.35
N ASP A 4 -48.85 13.20 6.07
CA ASP A 4 -47.98 12.30 5.32
C ASP A 4 -46.60 12.28 5.99
N ARG A 5 -46.33 11.18 6.69
CA ARG A 5 -45.02 10.91 7.27
C ARG A 5 -44.14 10.46 6.11
N MET A 6 -43.48 11.41 5.45
CA MET A 6 -42.48 11.15 4.42
C MET A 6 -41.36 10.28 5.02
N TRP A 7 -41.40 8.99 4.75
CA TRP A 7 -40.26 8.10 4.94
C TRP A 7 -39.13 8.63 4.07
N ARG A 8 -38.12 9.26 4.67
CA ARG A 8 -36.90 9.59 3.92
C ARG A 8 -36.27 8.27 3.51
N LYS A 9 -36.17 8.05 2.18
CA LYS A 9 -35.48 6.89 1.62
C LYS A 9 -34.11 6.75 2.32
N PRO A 10 -33.74 5.55 2.79
CA PRO A 10 -32.42 5.33 3.37
C PRO A 10 -31.35 5.84 2.42
N ARG A 11 -30.42 6.67 2.93
CA ARG A 11 -29.26 7.10 2.13
C ARG A 11 -28.50 5.85 1.73
N GLU A 12 -28.50 5.55 0.43
CA GLU A 12 -27.76 4.44 -0.12
C GLU A 12 -26.28 4.58 0.28
N ARG A 13 -25.72 3.53 0.89
CA ARG A 13 -24.33 3.59 1.36
C ARG A 13 -23.44 3.80 0.14
N LEU A 14 -22.74 4.92 0.11
CA LEU A 14 -21.81 5.26 -0.96
C LEU A 14 -20.65 4.25 -0.91
N ARG A 15 -20.62 3.34 -1.88
CA ARG A 15 -19.56 2.33 -2.02
C ARG A 15 -18.70 2.71 -3.22
N TYR A 16 -17.38 2.69 -3.02
CA TYR A 16 -16.44 2.80 -4.10
C TYR A 16 -16.44 1.49 -4.89
N THR A 17 -16.65 1.59 -6.20
CA THR A 17 -16.45 0.49 -7.13
C THR A 17 -14.99 0.48 -7.59
N ASN A 18 -14.58 -0.57 -8.29
CA ASN A 18 -13.26 -0.61 -8.92
C ASN A 18 -13.12 0.51 -9.96
N GLU A 19 -14.15 0.72 -10.78
CA GLU A 19 -14.23 1.81 -11.76
C GLU A 19 -14.06 3.19 -11.10
N HIS A 20 -14.76 3.46 -10.00
CA HIS A 20 -14.58 4.72 -9.26
C HIS A 20 -13.15 4.87 -8.74
N SER A 21 -12.51 3.76 -8.35
CA SER A 21 -11.12 3.79 -7.87
C SER A 21 -10.14 4.12 -9.00
N LEU A 22 -10.33 3.56 -10.20
CA LEU A 22 -9.53 3.88 -11.39
C LEU A 22 -9.70 5.33 -11.82
N MET A 23 -10.94 5.81 -11.92
CA MET A 23 -11.23 7.22 -12.25
C MET A 23 -10.57 8.18 -11.26
N LEU A 24 -10.61 7.84 -9.97
CA LEU A 24 -10.00 8.66 -8.94
C LEU A 24 -8.48 8.68 -9.04
N LEU A 25 -7.85 7.52 -9.22
CA LEU A 25 -6.39 7.43 -9.35
C LEU A 25 -5.90 8.20 -10.58
N LYS A 26 -6.63 8.12 -11.70
CA LYS A 26 -6.34 8.90 -12.90
C LYS A 26 -6.36 10.41 -12.65
N GLU A 27 -7.40 10.92 -11.98
CA GLU A 27 -7.45 12.37 -11.67
C GLU A 27 -6.38 12.81 -10.67
N VAL A 28 -5.99 11.92 -9.74
CA VAL A 28 -4.87 12.17 -8.83
C VAL A 28 -3.55 12.25 -9.60
N LEU A 29 -3.33 11.40 -10.60
CA LEU A 29 -2.15 11.46 -11.48
C LEU A 29 -2.16 12.74 -12.32
N ASP A 30 -3.29 13.09 -12.93
CA ASP A 30 -3.41 14.23 -13.86
C ASP A 30 -3.21 15.59 -13.16
N ARG A 31 -3.74 15.74 -11.93
CA ARG A 31 -3.66 17.01 -11.18
C ARG A 31 -2.52 17.04 -10.17
N ASN A 32 -2.01 15.88 -9.78
CA ASN A 32 -0.99 15.69 -8.76
C ASN A 32 -1.24 16.54 -7.51
N PRO A 33 -2.17 16.13 -6.64
CA PRO A 33 -2.51 16.86 -5.43
C PRO A 33 -1.46 16.72 -4.30
N PHE A 34 -0.37 15.97 -4.51
CA PHE A 34 0.75 15.87 -3.59
C PHE A 34 1.76 17.02 -3.75
N GLU A 35 1.87 17.60 -4.95
CA GLU A 35 2.68 18.80 -5.18
C GLU A 35 2.06 20.06 -4.53
N ASP A 36 0.72 20.16 -4.62
CA ASP A 36 -0.04 21.26 -4.05
C ASP A 36 -1.34 20.73 -3.39
N PRO A 37 -1.45 20.81 -2.05
CA PRO A 37 -2.62 20.34 -1.31
C PRO A 37 -3.96 21.00 -1.71
N TYR A 38 -3.94 22.20 -2.31
CA TYR A 38 -5.17 22.86 -2.77
C TYR A 38 -5.79 22.17 -3.99
N ARG A 39 -5.01 21.46 -4.78
CA ARG A 39 -5.49 20.74 -5.98
C ARG A 39 -6.42 19.58 -5.67
N TRP A 40 -6.45 19.12 -4.43
CA TRP A 40 -7.44 18.14 -3.97
C TRP A 40 -8.89 18.62 -4.15
N SER A 41 -9.17 19.93 -4.04
CA SER A 41 -10.52 20.47 -4.29
C SER A 41 -10.93 20.20 -5.74
N THR A 42 -10.02 20.48 -6.68
CA THR A 42 -10.22 20.25 -8.11
C THR A 42 -10.40 18.76 -8.42
N VAL A 43 -9.59 17.89 -7.83
CA VAL A 43 -9.72 16.42 -7.97
C VAL A 43 -11.09 15.95 -7.47
N HIS A 44 -11.53 16.45 -6.32
CA HIS A 44 -12.84 16.11 -5.74
C HIS A 44 -14.00 16.58 -6.60
N GLU A 45 -13.99 17.83 -7.06
CA GLU A 45 -15.03 18.39 -7.92
C GLU A 45 -15.15 17.62 -9.24
N ASN A 46 -14.02 17.31 -9.87
CA ASN A 46 -13.98 16.49 -11.08
C ASN A 46 -14.50 15.07 -10.82
N PHE A 47 -14.08 14.44 -9.73
CA PHE A 47 -14.51 13.09 -9.38
C PHE A 47 -16.01 13.00 -9.09
N VAL A 48 -16.59 13.98 -8.38
CA VAL A 48 -18.04 14.05 -8.14
C VAL A 48 -18.79 14.28 -9.45
N ARG A 49 -18.26 15.12 -10.36
CA ARG A 49 -18.84 15.35 -11.68
C ARG A 49 -18.84 14.08 -12.55
N MET A 50 -17.73 13.33 -12.53
CA MET A 50 -17.58 12.10 -13.32
C MET A 50 -18.42 10.94 -12.78
N THR A 51 -18.48 10.77 -11.46
CA THR A 51 -19.23 9.67 -10.83
C THR A 51 -20.73 9.95 -10.67
N GLY A 52 -21.14 11.23 -10.76
CA GLY A 52 -22.50 11.66 -10.48
C GLY A 52 -22.94 11.42 -9.03
N ARG A 53 -22.01 11.08 -8.13
CA ARG A 53 -22.28 10.71 -6.74
C ARG A 53 -21.69 11.75 -5.78
N PRO A 54 -22.41 12.14 -4.72
CA PRO A 54 -21.94 13.16 -3.78
C PRO A 54 -20.91 12.59 -2.80
N HIS A 55 -19.66 12.46 -3.25
CA HIS A 55 -18.53 12.18 -2.39
C HIS A 55 -18.07 13.46 -1.67
N THR A 56 -17.45 13.33 -0.50
CA THR A 56 -16.84 14.45 0.21
C THR A 56 -15.35 14.51 -0.08
N LEU A 57 -14.75 15.71 -0.07
CA LEU A 57 -13.30 15.91 -0.25
C LEU A 57 -12.47 15.01 0.67
N ARG A 58 -12.89 14.92 1.94
CA ARG A 58 -12.27 14.06 2.95
C ARG A 58 -12.35 12.59 2.56
N SER A 59 -13.52 12.11 2.14
CA SER A 59 -13.70 10.70 1.74
C SER A 59 -12.87 10.34 0.52
N VAL A 60 -12.70 11.27 -0.42
CA VAL A 60 -11.86 11.08 -1.61
C VAL A 60 -10.39 10.87 -1.22
N ARG A 61 -9.85 11.75 -0.37
CA ARG A 61 -8.48 11.62 0.17
C ARG A 61 -8.29 10.31 0.93
N GLU A 62 -9.18 10.03 1.87
CA GLU A 62 -9.13 8.81 2.69
C GLU A 62 -9.23 7.54 1.82
N HIS A 63 -9.97 7.57 0.72
CA HIS A 63 -10.07 6.43 -0.19
C HIS A 63 -8.76 6.21 -0.97
N VAL A 64 -8.09 7.28 -1.43
CA VAL A 64 -6.76 7.18 -2.07
C VAL A 64 -5.74 6.63 -1.07
N ASP A 65 -5.70 7.16 0.15
CA ASP A 65 -4.81 6.67 1.21
C ASP A 65 -5.09 5.20 1.55
N TYR A 66 -6.36 4.80 1.58
CA TYR A 66 -6.75 3.40 1.79
C TYR A 66 -6.26 2.48 0.67
N LEU A 67 -6.41 2.90 -0.60
CA LEU A 67 -5.91 2.14 -1.74
C LEU A 67 -4.39 1.99 -1.70
N LEU A 68 -3.66 3.04 -1.36
CA LEU A 68 -2.20 3.01 -1.19
C LEU A 68 -1.79 2.10 -0.04
N LYS A 69 -2.48 2.16 1.11
CA LYS A 69 -2.22 1.27 2.25
C LYS A 69 -2.42 -0.19 1.90
N LEU A 70 -3.49 -0.51 1.17
CA LEU A 70 -3.73 -1.88 0.72
C LEU A 70 -2.68 -2.36 -0.30
N TYR A 71 -2.19 -1.46 -1.16
CA TYR A 71 -1.11 -1.76 -2.10
C TYR A 71 0.20 -2.08 -1.38
N VAL A 72 0.63 -1.20 -0.45
CA VAL A 72 1.85 -1.41 0.35
C VAL A 72 1.78 -2.68 1.18
N LYS A 73 0.60 -3.02 1.70
CA LYS A 73 0.39 -4.23 2.50
C LYS A 73 0.40 -5.53 1.66
N GLY A 74 0.40 -5.44 0.32
CA GLY A 74 0.25 -6.58 -0.59
C GLY A 74 -1.17 -7.16 -0.61
N ASP A 75 -2.13 -6.55 0.09
CA ASP A 75 -3.53 -7.01 0.13
C ASP A 75 -4.25 -6.77 -1.21
N LEU A 76 -3.73 -5.87 -2.06
CA LEU A 76 -4.29 -5.57 -3.37
C LEU A 76 -3.94 -6.60 -4.46
N GLU A 77 -2.85 -7.36 -4.28
CA GLU A 77 -2.46 -8.48 -5.15
C GLU A 77 -3.36 -9.71 -4.98
N ASN A 78 -4.23 -9.69 -3.97
CA ASN A 78 -5.13 -10.79 -3.65
C ASN A 78 -6.26 -10.89 -4.71
N LYS A 79 -5.92 -11.44 -5.88
CA LYS A 79 -6.81 -11.67 -7.05
C LYS A 79 -8.13 -12.33 -6.66
N ALA A 80 -8.13 -13.16 -5.62
CA ALA A 80 -9.32 -13.84 -5.09
C ALA A 80 -10.44 -12.90 -4.62
N ARG A 81 -10.13 -11.64 -4.27
CA ARG A 81 -11.12 -10.63 -3.87
C ARG A 81 -11.43 -9.60 -4.95
N TYR A 82 -10.65 -9.60 -6.04
CA TYR A 82 -10.84 -8.67 -7.13
C TYR A 82 -11.96 -9.16 -8.06
N LYS A 83 -12.99 -8.34 -8.24
CA LYS A 83 -14.16 -8.64 -9.09
C LYS A 83 -14.07 -8.05 -10.50
N GLY A 84 -12.92 -7.48 -10.89
CA GLY A 84 -12.72 -6.88 -12.22
C GLY A 84 -11.91 -7.78 -13.15
N SER A 85 -11.62 -7.27 -14.35
CA SER A 85 -10.77 -7.96 -15.33
C SER A 85 -9.30 -7.98 -14.89
N ASP A 86 -8.55 -9.00 -15.30
CA ASP A 86 -7.11 -9.10 -15.03
C ASP A 86 -6.33 -7.89 -15.59
N GLU A 87 -6.81 -7.29 -16.68
CA GLU A 87 -6.26 -6.08 -17.30
C GLU A 87 -6.49 -4.83 -16.44
N GLU A 88 -7.72 -4.62 -15.96
CA GLU A 88 -8.06 -3.53 -15.04
C GLU A 88 -7.28 -3.61 -13.71
N HIS A 89 -6.98 -4.84 -13.27
CA HIS A 89 -6.17 -5.07 -12.06
C HIS A 89 -4.73 -4.62 -12.26
N ALA A 90 -4.12 -4.98 -13.40
CA ALA A 90 -2.76 -4.58 -13.75
C ALA A 90 -2.66 -3.05 -13.90
N GLU A 91 -3.60 -2.42 -14.61
CA GLU A 91 -3.66 -0.96 -14.74
C GLU A 91 -3.78 -0.27 -13.38
N LYS A 92 -4.62 -0.80 -12.49
CA LYS A 92 -4.79 -0.27 -11.14
C LYS A 92 -3.50 -0.34 -10.33
N LEU A 93 -2.77 -1.45 -10.41
CA LEU A 93 -1.48 -1.62 -9.71
C LEU A 93 -0.44 -0.65 -10.26
N GLN A 94 -0.36 -0.48 -11.59
CA GLN A 94 0.54 0.49 -12.20
C GLN A 94 0.22 1.92 -11.73
N MET A 95 -1.04 2.33 -11.81
CA MET A 95 -1.46 3.66 -11.33
C MET A 95 -1.16 3.86 -9.84
N LEU A 96 -1.34 2.83 -9.01
CA LEU A 96 -1.02 2.94 -7.58
C LEU A 96 0.47 3.05 -7.32
N GLN A 97 1.31 2.36 -8.09
CA GLN A 97 2.75 2.52 -8.02
C GLN A 97 3.17 3.95 -8.40
N GLU A 98 2.60 4.50 -9.47
CA GLU A 98 2.88 5.87 -9.91
C GLU A 98 2.40 6.90 -8.88
N VAL A 99 1.20 6.74 -8.32
CA VAL A 99 0.66 7.60 -7.24
C VAL A 99 1.53 7.50 -5.98
N LEU A 100 2.03 6.32 -5.64
CA LEU A 100 2.93 6.12 -4.51
C LEU A 100 4.26 6.84 -4.73
N ALA A 101 4.85 6.71 -5.91
CA ALA A 101 6.06 7.42 -6.29
C ALA A 101 5.87 8.96 -6.25
N LEU A 102 4.71 9.47 -6.70
CA LEU A 102 4.36 10.89 -6.55
C LEU A 102 4.26 11.28 -5.07
N LYS A 103 3.61 10.46 -4.25
CA LYS A 103 3.49 10.72 -2.81
C LYS A 103 4.86 10.78 -2.15
N GLU A 104 5.78 9.87 -2.46
CA GLU A 104 7.15 9.87 -1.92
C GLU A 104 7.95 11.08 -2.40
N LYS A 105 7.94 11.35 -3.71
CA LYS A 105 8.68 12.48 -4.32
C LYS A 105 8.32 13.83 -3.71
N TYR A 106 7.04 14.04 -3.40
CA TYR A 106 6.56 15.31 -2.85
C TYR A 106 6.37 15.27 -1.32
N PHE A 107 6.65 14.14 -0.66
CA PHE A 107 6.59 14.03 0.80
C PHE A 107 7.61 14.96 1.46
N ASP A 108 8.84 14.98 0.94
CA ASP A 108 9.93 15.82 1.46
C ASP A 108 9.66 17.31 1.17
N VAL A 109 9.10 17.62 0.01
CA VAL A 109 8.71 18.99 -0.38
C VAL A 109 7.62 19.58 0.53
N ILE A 110 6.76 18.72 1.10
CA ILE A 110 5.74 19.14 2.08
C ILE A 110 6.37 19.38 3.46
N GLN A 111 7.42 18.63 3.84
CA GLN A 111 8.13 18.81 5.11
C GLN A 111 9.04 20.05 5.09
N GLU A 112 9.77 20.29 4.01
CA GLU A 112 10.69 21.45 3.87
C GLU A 112 9.97 22.81 3.86
N LYS A 113 8.66 22.83 3.59
CA LYS A 113 7.85 24.06 3.65
C LYS A 113 7.34 24.41 5.05
N LYS A 114 7.66 23.64 6.10
CA LYS A 114 7.32 24.01 7.48
C LYS A 114 8.35 25.02 8.04
N PRO A 115 7.97 26.27 8.33
CA PRO A 115 8.89 27.23 8.93
C PRO A 115 9.19 26.87 10.40
N VAL A 116 10.47 26.93 10.78
CA VAL A 116 10.97 26.78 12.15
C VAL A 116 10.43 27.91 13.03
N LYS A 117 9.81 27.60 14.16
CA LYS A 117 9.36 28.60 15.14
C LYS A 117 9.96 28.39 16.52
N ASP A 118 10.75 29.38 16.92
CA ASP A 118 11.27 29.56 18.28
C ASP A 118 10.15 29.96 19.26
N THR A 119 9.89 29.11 20.25
CA THR A 119 8.91 29.37 21.32
C THR A 119 9.58 29.72 22.65
N ARG A 120 9.64 31.00 23.02
CA ARG A 120 9.60 31.46 24.41
C ARG A 120 8.85 32.78 24.54
N VAL A 121 7.87 32.81 25.45
CA VAL A 121 7.47 33.87 26.41
C VAL A 121 5.94 33.95 26.56
N LYS A 122 5.49 33.75 27.81
CA LYS A 122 4.13 33.90 28.33
C LYS A 122 3.60 35.33 28.13
N ARG A 123 2.34 35.51 27.70
CA ARG A 123 1.63 36.81 27.71
C ARG A 123 0.52 36.85 28.77
N PRO A 124 0.38 37.94 29.56
CA PRO A 124 -0.88 38.32 30.19
C PRO A 124 -1.73 39.22 29.25
N ARG A 125 -3.03 39.31 29.52
CA ARG A 125 -4.08 40.00 28.71
C ARG A 125 -4.08 41.53 28.87
N SER A 126 -4.16 42.28 27.76
CA SER A 126 -5.28 43.18 27.35
C SER A 126 -4.84 44.33 26.39
N ASP A 127 -5.74 44.61 25.44
CA ASP A 127 -5.98 45.78 24.58
C ASP A 127 -4.83 46.54 23.91
N THR A 128 -4.72 46.39 22.57
CA THR A 128 -4.81 47.45 21.54
C THR A 128 -4.34 46.97 20.16
N SER A 129 -5.04 47.45 19.13
CA SER A 129 -4.70 47.67 17.71
C SER A 129 -3.50 46.99 17.01
N SER A 130 -3.74 46.64 15.74
CA SER A 130 -2.81 46.52 14.59
C SER A 130 -2.17 45.15 14.28
N ASN A 131 -2.41 44.72 13.02
CA ASN A 131 -1.63 43.90 12.08
C ASN A 131 -0.70 42.76 12.58
N GLY A 132 -0.79 41.61 11.90
CA GLY A 132 0.37 40.71 11.67
C GLY A 132 0.17 39.23 12.02
N ASP A 133 0.85 38.37 11.26
CA ASP A 133 0.70 36.92 11.10
C ASP A 133 1.14 35.98 12.25
N ALA A 134 0.57 34.76 12.15
CA ALA A 134 1.13 33.40 12.35
C ALA A 134 1.32 32.74 13.74
N ASP A 135 0.61 31.60 13.86
CA ASP A 135 0.83 30.25 14.46
C ASP A 135 1.49 30.04 15.84
N ASP A 136 0.91 29.09 16.59
CA ASP A 136 1.61 28.22 17.53
C ASP A 136 1.18 26.74 17.35
N SER A 137 2.10 25.97 16.77
CA SER A 137 2.14 24.51 16.70
C SER A 137 2.81 23.94 17.95
N THR A 138 2.09 23.17 18.77
CA THR A 138 2.72 22.34 19.81
C THR A 138 3.28 21.06 19.18
N ASP A 139 4.58 21.11 18.89
CA ASP A 139 5.47 19.98 18.70
C ASP A 139 5.91 19.43 20.06
N MET A 140 5.76 18.12 20.26
CA MET A 140 6.49 17.35 21.26
C MET A 140 6.75 15.96 20.68
N PHE A 141 7.64 15.89 19.68
CA PHE A 141 8.53 14.74 19.55
C PHE A 141 9.67 14.87 20.55
N LEU A 142 9.71 13.95 21.52
CA LEU A 142 10.92 13.58 22.25
C LEU A 142 11.26 12.15 21.80
N ASP A 143 12.24 12.04 20.92
CA ASP A 143 13.10 10.85 20.88
C ASP A 143 13.96 10.90 22.15
N ASP A 144 13.84 9.89 23.00
CA ASP A 144 15.00 9.18 23.54
C ASP A 144 14.55 7.99 24.41
N ASP A 145 15.14 6.86 24.06
CA ASP A 145 15.15 5.57 24.72
C ASP A 145 15.50 5.71 26.22
N TYR A 146 14.54 5.51 27.13
CA TYR A 146 14.84 5.13 28.51
C TYR A 146 13.71 4.31 29.16
N ASN A 147 14.15 3.15 29.60
CA ASN A 147 13.55 2.18 30.49
C ASN A 147 12.77 2.77 31.68
N GLU A 148 11.95 1.90 32.29
CA GLU A 148 11.68 1.85 33.74
C GLU A 148 10.43 2.57 34.30
N TYR A 149 9.46 1.73 34.72
CA TYR A 149 8.46 1.93 35.80
C TYR A 149 8.02 3.37 36.13
N SER A 150 6.77 3.72 35.80
CA SER A 150 5.82 4.32 36.77
C SER A 150 4.43 4.59 36.20
N LEU A 151 3.42 4.39 37.07
CA LEU A 151 1.99 4.49 36.86
C LEU A 151 1.49 5.86 36.35
N PRO A 152 0.32 5.92 35.68
CA PRO A 152 -0.35 7.18 35.39
C PRO A 152 -0.96 7.78 36.67
N LYS A 153 -0.51 9.00 37.02
CA LYS A 153 -1.21 9.90 37.95
C LYS A 153 -2.40 10.53 37.20
N THR A 154 -3.60 10.01 37.41
CA THR A 154 -4.84 10.74 37.14
C THR A 154 -5.08 11.72 38.29
N THR A 155 -4.92 13.01 38.04
CA THR A 155 -5.45 14.06 38.91
C THR A 155 -6.93 14.21 38.62
N GLU A 156 -7.75 13.37 39.24
CA GLU A 156 -9.17 13.65 39.45
C GLU A 156 -9.40 13.85 40.95
N SER A 157 -9.82 15.05 41.31
CA SER A 157 -10.31 15.36 42.64
C SER A 157 -11.60 14.60 42.89
N ILE A 158 -11.50 13.40 43.47
CA ILE A 158 -12.65 12.64 43.97
C ILE A 158 -12.74 12.90 45.47
N SER A 159 -13.85 13.50 45.86
CA SER A 159 -14.30 13.72 47.22
C SER A 159 -14.20 12.45 48.07
N SER A 160 -13.62 12.59 49.25
CA SER A 160 -13.55 11.57 50.29
C SER A 160 -14.94 11.07 50.67
N SER A 161 -15.19 9.78 50.47
CA SER A 161 -16.21 9.02 51.20
C SER A 161 -15.69 7.61 51.39
N THR A 162 -15.32 7.32 52.62
CA THR A 162 -14.92 6.01 53.14
C THR A 162 -16.03 4.99 52.93
N GLN A 163 -15.74 3.85 52.31
CA GLN A 163 -16.28 2.55 52.70
C GLN A 163 -15.58 1.38 51.98
N ASP A 164 -15.10 0.44 52.80
CA ASP A 164 -14.77 -0.97 52.57
C ASP A 164 -14.75 -1.52 51.14
N GLY A 165 -13.57 -1.98 50.71
CA GLY A 165 -13.37 -2.62 49.40
C GLY A 165 -12.16 -3.56 49.36
N ALA A 166 -12.02 -4.47 50.34
CA ALA A 166 -10.94 -5.46 50.40
C ALA A 166 -11.10 -6.64 49.41
N LEU A 167 -11.71 -6.40 48.25
CA LEU A 167 -11.89 -7.41 47.20
C LEU A 167 -11.20 -6.91 45.91
N LYS A 168 -10.35 -7.79 45.34
CA LYS A 168 -9.86 -7.81 43.94
C LYS A 168 -8.48 -7.22 43.59
N HIS A 169 -7.56 -7.12 44.55
CA HIS A 169 -6.14 -6.94 44.19
C HIS A 169 -5.54 -8.17 43.49
N SER A 170 -6.02 -9.38 43.81
CA SER A 170 -5.64 -10.63 43.14
C SER A 170 -6.14 -10.71 41.70
N ASP A 171 -7.40 -10.34 41.45
CA ASP A 171 -8.00 -10.37 40.11
C ASP A 171 -7.30 -9.39 39.16
N THR A 172 -6.92 -8.21 39.67
CA THR A 172 -6.19 -7.22 38.88
C THR A 172 -4.80 -7.72 38.49
N LEU A 173 -4.08 -8.37 39.41
CA LEU A 173 -2.76 -8.97 39.14
C LEU A 173 -2.85 -10.18 38.20
N GLN A 174 -3.90 -10.99 38.34
CA GLN A 174 -4.17 -12.11 37.46
C GLN A 174 -4.45 -11.62 36.03
N PHE A 175 -5.26 -10.57 35.88
CA PHE A 175 -5.50 -9.93 34.58
C PHE A 175 -4.22 -9.38 33.93
N LEU A 176 -3.35 -8.73 34.70
CA LEU A 176 -2.05 -8.26 34.19
C LEU A 176 -1.15 -9.40 33.72
N LYS A 177 -1.15 -10.52 34.45
CA LYS A 177 -0.41 -11.73 34.08
C LYS A 177 -0.99 -12.37 32.82
N ASP A 178 -2.30 -12.53 32.75
CA ASP A 178 -3.02 -13.11 31.61
C ASP A 178 -2.88 -12.21 30.36
N LYS A 179 -2.88 -10.89 30.53
CA LYS A 179 -2.59 -9.93 29.45
C LYS A 179 -1.16 -10.05 28.96
N HIS A 180 -0.19 -10.17 29.85
CA HIS A 180 1.21 -10.35 29.47
C HIS A 180 1.43 -11.69 28.75
N THR A 181 0.83 -12.79 29.22
CA THR A 181 0.95 -14.09 28.55
C THR A 181 0.32 -14.07 27.16
N THR A 182 -0.85 -13.45 27.02
CA THR A 182 -1.52 -13.32 25.71
C THR A 182 -0.72 -12.43 24.76
N ASP A 183 -0.14 -11.32 25.21
CA ASP A 183 0.74 -10.48 24.39
C ASP A 183 2.01 -11.25 23.94
N VAL A 184 2.61 -12.06 24.82
CA VAL A 184 3.77 -12.90 24.47
C VAL A 184 3.37 -13.99 23.46
N GLU A 185 2.21 -14.61 23.63
CA GLU A 185 1.69 -15.61 22.69
C GLU A 185 1.40 -15.01 21.31
N LEU A 186 0.80 -13.81 21.25
CA LEU A 186 0.59 -13.10 20.00
C LEU A 186 1.91 -12.79 19.30
N ARG A 187 2.90 -12.25 20.02
CA ARG A 187 4.22 -11.99 19.42
C ARG A 187 4.91 -13.26 18.93
N ARG A 188 4.79 -14.37 19.66
CA ARG A 188 5.33 -15.67 19.21
C ARG A 188 4.62 -16.17 17.95
N ALA A 189 3.30 -16.03 17.87
CA ALA A 189 2.53 -16.41 16.70
C ALA A 189 2.87 -15.54 15.48
N ASP A 190 3.13 -14.24 15.68
CA ASP A 190 3.58 -13.33 14.62
C ASP A 190 4.96 -13.75 14.09
N ILE A 191 5.91 -14.06 14.97
CA ILE A 191 7.23 -14.58 14.59
C ILE A 191 7.09 -15.89 13.80
N GLU A 192 6.28 -16.84 14.28
CA GLU A 192 6.07 -18.12 13.58
C GLU A 192 5.42 -17.92 12.19
N LEU A 193 4.52 -16.96 12.06
CA LEU A 193 3.88 -16.62 10.80
C LEU A 193 4.89 -16.01 9.83
N GLU A 194 5.76 -15.13 10.30
CA GLU A 194 6.87 -14.57 9.51
C GLU A 194 7.87 -15.65 9.07
N GLU A 195 8.25 -16.57 9.96
CA GLU A 195 9.11 -17.71 9.63
C GLU A 195 8.49 -18.60 8.55
N LYS A 196 7.18 -18.89 8.64
CA LYS A 196 6.46 -19.66 7.62
C LYS A 196 6.42 -18.93 6.27
N LYS A 197 6.22 -17.61 6.27
CA LYS A 197 6.27 -16.80 5.05
C LYS A 197 7.65 -16.84 4.41
N LEU A 198 8.70 -16.68 5.21
CA LEU A 198 10.09 -16.78 4.74
C LEU A 198 10.38 -18.17 4.16
N ALA A 199 9.93 -19.24 4.81
CA ALA A 199 10.10 -20.60 4.32
C ALA A 199 9.36 -20.87 3.01
N ILE A 200 8.19 -20.27 2.80
CA ILE A 200 7.46 -20.35 1.53
C ILE A 200 8.23 -19.58 0.44
N ALA A 201 8.66 -18.35 0.72
CA ALA A 201 9.41 -17.53 -0.21
C ALA A 201 10.73 -18.20 -0.64
N GLU A 202 11.44 -18.85 0.28
CA GLU A 202 12.66 -19.59 -0.04
C GLU A 202 12.38 -20.78 -0.98
N LYS A 203 11.29 -21.52 -0.74
CA LYS A 203 10.87 -22.61 -1.64
C LYS A 203 10.46 -22.10 -3.02
N GLU A 204 9.74 -20.99 -3.09
CA GLU A 204 9.37 -20.36 -4.35
C GLU A 204 10.61 -19.92 -5.13
N TYR A 205 11.59 -19.33 -4.45
CA TYR A 205 12.87 -18.97 -5.04
C TYR A 205 13.63 -20.20 -5.58
N GLN A 206 13.67 -21.30 -4.82
CA GLN A 206 14.30 -22.55 -5.27
C GLN A 206 13.60 -23.11 -6.51
N LEU A 207 12.27 -23.18 -6.52
CA LEU A 207 11.50 -23.65 -7.67
C LEU A 207 11.69 -22.74 -8.89
N ALA A 208 11.77 -21.42 -8.71
CA ALA A 208 12.03 -20.48 -9.79
C ALA A 208 13.43 -20.72 -10.40
N LYS A 209 14.43 -20.96 -9.57
CA LYS A 209 15.80 -21.29 -10.00
C LYS A 209 15.83 -22.60 -10.79
N GLU A 210 15.15 -23.65 -10.32
CA GLU A 210 15.06 -24.93 -11.02
C GLU A 210 14.35 -24.80 -12.37
N LYS A 211 13.23 -24.06 -12.42
CA LYS A 211 12.51 -23.78 -13.67
C LYS A 211 13.38 -23.07 -14.69
N PHE A 212 14.14 -22.06 -14.25
CA PHE A 212 15.06 -21.34 -15.12
C PHE A 212 16.15 -22.27 -15.69
N GLU A 213 16.71 -23.15 -14.88
CA GLU A 213 17.73 -24.11 -15.33
C GLU A 213 17.14 -25.12 -16.34
N LEU A 214 15.93 -25.62 -16.09
CA LEU A 214 15.24 -26.51 -17.03
C LEU A 214 14.92 -25.80 -18.36
N GLU A 215 14.44 -24.56 -18.32
CA GLU A 215 14.18 -23.77 -19.53
C GLU A 215 15.47 -23.55 -20.34
N LYS A 216 16.57 -23.22 -19.65
CA LYS A 216 17.88 -23.05 -20.27
C LYS A 216 18.34 -24.35 -20.94
N GLN A 217 18.19 -25.49 -20.28
CA GLN A 217 18.52 -26.80 -20.85
C GLN A 217 17.64 -27.15 -22.05
N GLU A 218 16.34 -26.84 -22.00
CA GLU A 218 15.42 -27.05 -23.12
C GLU A 218 15.84 -26.21 -24.34
N ARG A 219 16.17 -24.93 -24.14
CA ARG A 219 16.67 -24.06 -25.22
C ARG A 219 17.97 -24.58 -25.82
N LEU A 220 18.90 -25.04 -24.98
CA LEU A 220 20.17 -25.61 -25.46
C LEU A 220 19.92 -26.88 -26.29
N ARG A 221 19.06 -27.80 -25.85
CA ARG A 221 18.71 -28.99 -26.62
C ARG A 221 18.02 -28.67 -27.93
N LYS A 222 17.12 -27.68 -27.96
CA LYS A 222 16.47 -27.23 -29.21
C LYS A 222 17.49 -26.69 -30.20
N LEU A 223 18.43 -25.87 -29.73
CA LEU A 223 19.49 -25.31 -30.54
C LEU A 223 20.44 -26.40 -31.06
N GLU A 224 20.76 -27.40 -30.24
CA GLU A 224 21.59 -28.55 -30.65
C GLU A 224 20.91 -29.37 -31.75
N LEU A 225 19.61 -29.68 -31.62
CA LEU A 225 18.86 -30.37 -32.66
C LEU A 225 18.80 -29.57 -33.96
N GLU A 226 18.56 -28.25 -33.87
CA GLU A 226 18.55 -27.38 -35.05
C GLU A 226 19.92 -27.34 -35.75
N GLN A 227 21.02 -27.34 -34.99
CA GLN A 227 22.37 -27.44 -35.55
C GLN A 227 22.57 -28.78 -36.27
N GLN A 228 22.19 -29.89 -35.64
CA GLN A 228 22.29 -31.21 -36.25
C GLN A 228 21.46 -31.33 -37.53
N GLU A 229 20.23 -30.81 -37.55
CA GLU A 229 19.37 -30.79 -38.75
C GLU A 229 20.02 -30.00 -39.89
N ARG A 230 20.56 -28.81 -39.59
CA ARG A 230 21.27 -27.98 -40.58
C ARG A 230 22.52 -28.66 -41.11
N GLU A 231 23.30 -29.31 -40.25
CA GLU A 231 24.49 -30.07 -40.67
C GLU A 231 24.13 -31.25 -41.56
N MET A 232 23.06 -31.98 -41.21
CA MET A 232 22.57 -33.10 -42.03
C MET A 232 22.08 -32.61 -43.39
N HIS A 233 21.33 -31.50 -43.42
CA HIS A 233 20.88 -30.88 -44.65
C HIS A 233 22.07 -30.45 -45.54
N LEU A 234 23.10 -29.85 -44.94
CA LEU A 234 24.32 -29.45 -45.65
C LEU A 234 25.04 -30.66 -46.24
N LYS A 235 25.18 -31.76 -45.48
CA LYS A 235 25.77 -33.03 -45.98
C LYS A 235 24.98 -33.60 -47.18
N VAL A 236 23.65 -33.53 -47.15
CA VAL A 236 22.82 -33.98 -48.27
C VAL A 236 23.06 -33.11 -49.51
N LEU A 237 23.14 -31.79 -49.35
CA LEU A 237 23.46 -30.88 -50.47
C LEU A 237 24.84 -31.16 -51.06
N GLU A 238 25.85 -31.39 -50.22
CA GLU A 238 27.19 -31.77 -50.70
C GLU A 238 27.17 -33.08 -51.49
N GLN A 239 26.40 -34.08 -51.04
CA GLN A 239 26.24 -35.34 -51.77
C GLN A 239 25.56 -35.13 -53.12
N GLN A 240 24.50 -34.32 -53.18
CA GLN A 240 23.83 -33.96 -54.43
C GLN A 240 24.78 -33.24 -55.39
N GLN A 241 25.58 -32.30 -54.88
CA GLN A 241 26.55 -31.57 -55.71
C GLN A 241 27.62 -32.51 -56.28
N LYS A 242 28.15 -33.45 -55.48
CA LYS A 242 29.08 -34.48 -55.95
C LYS A 242 28.46 -35.35 -57.05
N LEU A 243 27.20 -35.76 -56.88
CA LEU A 243 26.49 -36.54 -57.88
C LEU A 243 26.38 -35.77 -59.20
N ILE A 244 25.98 -34.50 -59.14
CA ILE A 244 25.89 -33.61 -60.31
C ILE A 244 27.26 -33.48 -61.00
N GLN A 245 28.33 -33.27 -60.23
CA GLN A 245 29.69 -33.20 -60.78
C GLN A 245 30.09 -34.49 -61.51
N MET A 246 29.84 -35.66 -60.92
CA MET A 246 30.12 -36.96 -61.57
C MET A 246 29.34 -37.13 -62.87
N PHE A 247 28.06 -36.71 -62.92
CA PHE A 247 27.27 -36.74 -64.15
C PHE A 247 27.87 -35.83 -65.24
N PHE A 248 28.33 -34.63 -64.87
CA PHE A 248 28.99 -33.73 -65.83
C PHE A 248 30.34 -34.25 -66.33
N GLU A 249 31.09 -34.98 -65.49
CA GLU A 249 32.35 -35.60 -65.89
C GLU A 249 32.16 -36.79 -66.84
N GLN A 250 31.10 -37.57 -66.69
CA GLN A 250 30.80 -38.71 -67.57
C GLN A 250 30.32 -38.32 -68.98
N HIS A 251 29.81 -37.10 -69.14
CA HIS A 251 29.30 -36.58 -70.42
C HIS A 251 30.26 -35.59 -71.11
N LYS A 252 31.52 -35.51 -70.65
CA LYS A 252 32.63 -34.86 -71.35
C LYS A 252 33.46 -35.89 -72.13
#